data_AF-A0A8B8C9N5-F1
#
_entry.id   AF-A0A8B8C9N5-F1
#
_cell.length_a   1.000
_cell.length_b   1.000
_cell.length_c   1.000
_cell.angle_alpha   90.00
_cell.angle_beta   90.00
_cell.angle_gamma   90.00
#
_symmetry.space_group_name_H-M   'P 1'
#
loop_
_entity.id
_entity.type
_entity.pdbx_description
1 polymer ?
#
loop_
_entity_poly.entity_id
_entity_poly.type
_entity_poly.pdbx_seq_one_letter_code
_entity_poly.pdbx_strand_id
1 'polypeptide(L)'
;MYSTCDRFSLYFAYKMEEALPDNIEMVYEGCITLLDNAGYKQRLLYDNRNEAIRALKAYCLLYGKMAAIHQFIEGLKLHGILNLLKQFPVEGAKFLSEDSLPTAEEVHSFLKPTFSEKEEEKNREEAIIYNFSRFLQKVERKKISTLCIDPFAEVPTEEELCINTSHILTCLLGCRRIPENIPYIVIEFDHKKSSLPKVNTCLPSVIFADTEKLQNYAHFEEIIISTIVGSYGFGSA
;
A
#
# COMPACT_ATOMS: atom_id res chain seq x y z
N MET A 1 7.80 -10.70 0.23
CA MET A 1 8.83 -11.73 0.02
C MET A 1 9.43 -12.09 1.37
N TYR A 2 9.07 -13.24 1.95
CA TYR A 2 9.75 -13.77 3.13
C TYR A 2 11.01 -14.50 2.63
N SER A 3 12.17 -14.24 3.23
CA SER A 3 13.37 -15.01 2.87
C SER A 3 13.12 -16.49 3.17
N THR A 4 13.83 -17.39 2.50
CA THR A 4 13.81 -18.83 2.81
C THR A 4 14.11 -19.13 4.29
N CYS A 5 14.86 -18.26 4.97
CA CYS A 5 15.14 -18.32 6.40
C CYS A 5 13.91 -18.03 7.28
N ASP A 6 13.03 -17.12 6.85
CA ASP A 6 11.83 -16.71 7.62
C ASP A 6 10.75 -17.79 7.62
N ARG A 7 10.53 -18.44 6.46
CA ARG A 7 9.56 -19.55 6.34
C ARG A 7 9.98 -20.78 7.14
N PHE A 8 11.28 -21.11 7.11
CA PHE A 8 11.83 -22.26 7.82
C PHE A 8 11.75 -22.07 9.34
N SER A 9 12.00 -20.85 9.82
CA SER A 9 11.94 -20.56 11.26
C SER A 9 10.50 -20.49 11.80
N LEU A 10 9.54 -19.96 11.03
CA LEU A 10 8.12 -19.99 11.38
C LEU A 10 7.58 -21.42 11.45
N TYR A 11 8.01 -22.29 10.54
CA TYR A 11 7.69 -23.73 10.58
C TYR A 11 8.15 -24.39 11.88
N PHE A 12 9.38 -24.13 12.34
CA PHE A 12 9.87 -24.72 13.60
C PHE A 12 9.25 -24.10 14.84
N ALA A 13 8.93 -22.80 14.83
CA ALA A 13 8.15 -22.19 15.90
C ALA A 13 6.78 -22.88 16.05
N TYR A 14 6.09 -23.15 14.94
CA TYR A 14 4.84 -23.88 14.91
C TYR A 14 5.00 -25.33 15.41
N LYS A 15 6.06 -26.04 14.98
CA LYS A 15 6.36 -27.40 15.45
C LYS A 15 6.67 -27.48 16.94
N MET A 16 7.29 -26.45 17.53
CA MET A 16 7.48 -26.36 18.97
C MET A 16 6.17 -26.08 19.71
N GLU A 17 5.27 -25.26 19.14
CA GLU A 17 3.95 -24.97 19.72
C GLU A 17 3.08 -26.23 19.76
N GLU A 18 3.14 -27.09 18.73
CA GLU A 18 2.43 -28.38 18.65
C GLU A 18 3.15 -29.55 19.35
N ALA A 19 4.38 -29.34 19.83
CA ALA A 19 5.16 -30.42 20.43
C ALA A 19 4.48 -30.96 21.70
N LEU A 20 4.55 -32.27 21.88
CA LEU A 20 4.18 -33.01 23.08
C LEU A 20 5.46 -33.45 23.82
N PRO A 21 5.37 -33.83 25.11
CA PRO A 21 6.55 -34.28 25.86
C PRO A 21 7.33 -35.39 25.15
N ASP A 22 6.62 -36.32 24.50
CA ASP A 22 7.22 -37.50 23.87
C ASP A 22 7.93 -37.21 22.53
N ASN A 23 7.67 -36.06 21.90
CA ASN A 23 8.24 -35.70 20.59
C ASN A 23 9.13 -34.44 20.61
N ILE A 24 9.27 -33.79 21.77
CA ILE A 24 10.04 -32.54 21.91
C ILE A 24 11.52 -32.71 21.53
N GLU A 25 12.10 -33.88 21.77
CA GLU A 25 13.49 -34.19 21.42
C GLU A 25 13.70 -34.22 19.89
N MET A 26 12.74 -34.79 19.15
CA MET A 26 12.78 -34.80 17.69
C MET A 26 12.63 -33.39 17.12
N VAL A 27 11.79 -32.57 17.74
CA VAL A 27 11.66 -31.14 17.38
C VAL A 27 12.97 -30.40 17.66
N TYR A 28 13.61 -30.66 18.80
CA TYR A 28 14.90 -30.06 19.17
C TYR A 28 15.99 -30.36 18.14
N GLU A 29 16.20 -31.62 17.79
CA GLU A 29 17.20 -32.02 16.79
C GLU A 29 16.98 -31.35 15.44
N GLY A 30 15.71 -31.19 15.03
CA GLY A 30 15.35 -30.51 13.79
C GLY A 30 15.65 -29.01 13.77
N CYS A 31 15.80 -28.37 14.93
CA CYS A 31 15.92 -26.91 15.05
C CYS A 31 17.12 -26.42 15.88
N ILE A 32 17.99 -27.32 16.36
CA ILE A 32 19.10 -26.98 17.26
C ILE A 32 19.98 -25.86 16.71
N THR A 33 20.36 -25.93 15.44
CA THR A 33 21.17 -24.89 14.77
C THR A 33 20.46 -23.54 14.73
N LEU A 34 19.14 -23.53 14.56
CA LEU A 34 18.34 -22.30 14.56
C LEU A 34 18.24 -21.70 15.95
N LEU A 35 18.03 -22.53 16.98
CA LEU A 35 18.02 -22.09 18.38
C LEU A 35 19.39 -21.54 18.79
N ASP A 36 20.47 -22.18 18.36
CA ASP A 36 21.83 -21.74 18.61
C ASP A 36 22.13 -20.38 17.98
N ASN A 37 21.70 -20.17 16.74
CA ASN A 37 21.78 -18.89 16.04
C ASN A 37 20.91 -17.81 16.69
N ALA A 38 19.76 -18.21 17.24
CA ALA A 38 18.89 -17.34 18.03
C ALA A 38 19.46 -17.00 19.42
N GLY A 39 20.62 -17.54 19.78
CA GLY A 39 21.27 -17.32 21.09
C GLY A 39 20.63 -18.13 22.22
N TYR A 40 19.76 -19.09 21.91
CA TYR A 40 19.18 -19.99 22.90
C TYR A 40 20.14 -21.17 23.17
N LYS A 41 20.85 -21.11 24.30
CA LYS A 41 21.91 -22.07 24.66
C LYS A 41 21.47 -23.24 25.53
N GLN A 42 20.19 -23.28 25.90
CA GLN A 42 19.64 -24.37 26.69
C GLN A 42 19.12 -25.47 25.76
N ARG A 43 19.11 -26.72 26.24
CA ARG A 43 18.41 -27.80 25.56
C ARG A 43 16.91 -27.52 25.57
N LEU A 44 16.24 -27.75 24.44
CA LEU A 44 14.78 -27.64 24.36
C LEU A 44 14.15 -28.78 25.16
N LEU A 45 13.31 -28.41 26.12
CA LEU A 45 12.48 -29.29 26.93
C LEU A 45 11.02 -28.80 26.79
N TYR A 46 10.08 -29.68 27.10
CA TYR A 46 8.65 -29.33 26.99
C TYR A 46 8.30 -28.08 27.82
N ASP A 47 8.90 -27.95 29.00
CA ASP A 47 8.64 -26.88 29.96
C ASP A 47 9.26 -25.54 29.56
N ASN A 48 10.38 -25.53 28.83
CA ASN A 48 11.06 -24.31 28.38
C ASN A 48 10.75 -23.95 26.92
N ARG A 49 9.83 -24.68 26.25
CA ARG A 49 9.50 -24.46 24.84
C ARG A 49 9.07 -23.03 24.51
N ASN A 50 8.34 -22.38 25.41
CA ASN A 50 7.88 -21.00 25.21
C ASN A 50 9.03 -19.98 25.23
N GLU A 51 10.13 -20.28 25.94
CA GLU A 51 11.34 -19.46 25.91
C GLU A 51 12.10 -19.65 24.60
N ALA A 52 12.24 -20.90 24.16
CA ALA A 52 12.83 -21.23 22.86
C ALA A 52 12.07 -20.60 21.68
N ILE A 53 10.73 -20.67 21.69
CA ILE A 53 9.87 -20.03 20.69
C ILE A 53 10.06 -18.50 20.70
N ARG A 54 10.14 -17.87 21.88
CA ARG A 54 10.39 -16.42 21.99
C ARG A 54 11.76 -16.03 21.43
N ALA A 55 12.80 -16.80 21.74
CA ALA A 55 14.15 -16.57 21.22
C ALA A 55 14.17 -16.69 19.68
N LEU A 56 13.53 -17.72 19.14
CA LEU A 56 13.43 -17.93 17.69
C LEU A 56 12.65 -16.80 17.01
N LYS A 57 11.49 -16.40 17.56
CA LYS A 57 10.70 -15.26 17.04
C LYS A 57 11.52 -13.97 17.05
N ALA A 58 12.27 -13.70 18.12
CA ALA A 58 13.16 -12.55 18.19
C ALA A 58 14.28 -12.61 17.14
N TYR A 59 14.90 -13.78 16.95
CA TYR A 59 15.94 -14.00 15.94
C TYR A 59 15.47 -13.66 14.52
N CYS A 60 14.30 -14.15 14.14
CA CYS A 60 13.75 -13.94 12.81
C CYS A 60 13.25 -12.51 12.59
N LEU A 61 12.57 -11.94 13.59
CA LEU A 61 11.95 -10.63 13.44
C LEU A 61 12.95 -9.49 13.59
N LEU A 62 13.95 -9.67 14.47
CA LEU A 62 14.87 -8.62 14.86
C LEU A 62 16.27 -8.93 14.35
N TYR A 63 16.91 -10.01 14.80
CA TYR A 63 18.35 -10.25 14.59
C TYR A 63 18.79 -10.29 13.13
N GLY A 64 18.06 -10.97 12.25
CA GLY A 64 18.35 -10.97 10.80
C GLY A 64 18.25 -9.59 10.13
N LYS A 65 17.55 -8.65 10.76
CA LYS A 65 17.31 -7.29 10.28
C LYS A 65 17.95 -6.22 11.17
N MET A 66 18.69 -6.60 12.22
CA MET A 66 19.17 -5.64 13.23
C MET A 66 20.09 -4.57 12.64
N ALA A 67 20.93 -4.93 11.66
CA ALA A 67 21.76 -3.94 10.98
C ALA A 67 20.91 -2.87 10.27
N ALA A 68 19.88 -3.29 9.53
CA ALA A 68 18.95 -2.39 8.85
C ALA A 68 18.10 -1.59 9.84
N ILE A 69 17.64 -2.22 10.93
CA ILE A 69 16.90 -1.55 12.01
C ILE A 69 17.78 -0.49 12.68
N HIS A 70 19.04 -0.79 12.98
CA HIS A 70 19.98 0.18 13.55
C HIS A 70 20.25 1.34 12.58
N GLN A 71 20.45 1.07 11.29
CA GLN A 71 20.61 2.12 10.28
C GLN A 71 19.36 3.00 10.18
N PHE A 72 18.18 2.40 10.23
CA PHE A 72 16.91 3.14 10.25
C PHE A 72 16.79 4.02 11.50
N ILE A 73 17.11 3.48 12.69
CA ILE A 73 17.11 4.23 13.96
C ILE A 73 18.10 5.40 13.92
N GLU A 74 19.32 5.19 13.40
CA GLU A 74 20.31 6.27 13.27
C GLU A 74 19.84 7.34 12.26
N GLY A 75 19.17 6.96 11.17
CA GLY A 75 18.53 7.91 10.27
C GLY A 75 17.44 8.75 10.98
N LEU A 76 16.55 8.10 11.72
CA LEU A 76 15.53 8.80 12.52
C LEU A 76 16.15 9.75 13.55
N LYS A 77 17.27 9.34 14.17
CA LYS A 77 18.00 10.15 15.15
C LYS A 77 18.66 11.36 14.49
N LEU A 78 19.31 11.18 13.34
CA LEU A 78 19.97 12.26 12.58
C LEU A 78 18.99 13.39 12.25
N HIS A 79 17.76 13.03 11.89
CA HIS A 79 16.71 13.98 11.55
C HIS A 79 15.87 14.44 12.76
N GLY A 80 16.23 14.06 13.98
CA GLY A 80 15.50 14.45 15.21
C GLY A 80 14.13 13.77 15.40
N ILE A 81 13.69 12.96 14.44
CA ILE A 81 12.40 12.26 14.44
C ILE A 81 12.34 11.22 15.56
N LEU A 82 13.45 10.56 15.88
CA LEU A 82 13.49 9.52 16.92
C LEU A 82 13.05 10.05 18.29
N ASN A 83 13.43 11.27 18.64
CA ASN A 83 13.04 11.87 19.92
C ASN A 83 11.55 12.21 19.95
N LEU A 84 11.00 12.69 18.83
CA LEU A 84 9.57 12.96 18.68
C LEU A 84 8.74 11.68 18.80
N LEU A 85 9.13 10.62 18.09
CA LEU A 85 8.46 9.32 18.18
C LEU A 85 8.51 8.72 19.60
N LYS A 86 9.60 8.96 20.35
CA LYS A 86 9.70 8.52 21.75
C LYS A 86 8.81 9.33 22.69
N GLN A 87 8.66 10.63 22.44
CA GLN A 87 7.82 11.51 23.25
C GLN A 87 6.32 11.29 22.98
N PHE A 88 5.96 10.97 21.73
CA PHE A 88 4.60 10.77 21.27
C PHE A 88 4.45 9.42 20.54
N PRO A 89 4.60 8.28 21.24
CA PRO A 89 4.65 6.97 20.61
C PRO A 89 3.32 6.54 19.99
N VAL A 90 2.19 6.97 20.55
CA VAL A 90 0.86 6.61 20.03
C VAL A 90 0.56 7.40 18.77
N GLU A 91 0.82 8.70 18.77
CA GLU A 91 0.64 9.61 17.64
C GLU A 91 1.64 9.31 16.52
N GLY A 92 2.89 8.98 16.88
CA GLY A 92 3.90 8.53 15.94
C GLY A 92 3.54 7.21 15.28
N ALA A 93 3.06 6.23 16.06
CA ALA A 93 2.52 5.00 15.51
C ALA A 93 1.34 5.30 14.57
N LYS A 94 0.38 6.12 15.00
CA LYS A 94 -0.77 6.56 14.21
C LYS A 94 -0.35 7.22 12.89
N PHE A 95 0.57 8.17 12.92
CA PHE A 95 1.12 8.83 11.73
C PHE A 95 1.72 7.82 10.74
N LEU A 96 2.47 6.85 11.25
CA LEU A 96 3.09 5.79 10.45
C LEU A 96 2.09 4.71 10.00
N SER A 97 1.00 4.50 10.74
CA SER A 97 0.07 3.37 10.58
C SER A 97 -1.33 3.75 10.10
N GLU A 98 -1.69 5.04 9.96
CA GLU A 98 -3.08 5.44 9.70
C GLU A 98 -3.56 5.04 8.30
N ASP A 99 -4.28 3.93 8.23
CA ASP A 99 -5.04 3.51 7.05
C ASP A 99 -6.42 4.22 6.95
N SER A 100 -6.56 5.42 7.53
CA SER A 100 -7.78 6.21 7.30
C SER A 100 -7.81 6.68 5.85
N LEU A 101 -8.66 6.03 5.06
CA LEU A 101 -8.91 6.43 3.69
C LEU A 101 -9.61 7.79 3.68
N PRO A 102 -9.14 8.75 2.87
CA PRO A 102 -9.84 10.01 2.72
C PRO A 102 -11.21 9.78 2.08
N THR A 103 -12.15 10.61 2.46
CA THR A 103 -13.51 10.65 1.92
C THR A 103 -13.51 11.10 0.46
N ALA A 104 -14.60 10.82 -0.24
CA ALA A 104 -14.81 11.31 -1.60
C ALA A 104 -14.77 12.85 -1.68
N GLU A 105 -15.29 13.52 -0.64
CA GLU A 105 -15.31 14.98 -0.55
C GLU A 105 -13.91 15.56 -0.35
N GLU A 106 -13.10 14.98 0.55
CA GLU A 106 -11.72 15.40 0.75
C GLU A 106 -10.90 15.27 -0.54
N VAL A 107 -11.00 14.12 -1.23
CA VAL A 107 -10.31 13.94 -2.52
C VAL A 107 -10.81 14.94 -3.56
N HIS A 108 -12.12 15.17 -3.66
CA HIS A 108 -12.69 16.11 -4.62
C HIS A 108 -12.25 17.56 -4.36
N SER A 109 -12.21 17.98 -3.09
CA SER A 109 -11.77 19.33 -2.69
C SER A 109 -10.32 19.63 -3.08
N PHE A 110 -9.54 18.58 -3.28
CA PHE A 110 -8.14 18.66 -3.67
C PHE A 110 -7.94 18.74 -5.19
N LEU A 111 -9.00 18.51 -5.98
CA LEU A 111 -8.94 18.60 -7.44
C LEU A 111 -9.14 20.06 -7.86
N LYS A 112 -8.17 20.61 -8.59
CA LYS A 112 -8.21 21.97 -9.11
C LYS A 112 -8.23 21.97 -10.64
N PRO A 113 -9.41 22.01 -11.26
CA PRO A 113 -9.51 22.10 -12.71
C PRO A 113 -9.03 23.45 -13.24
N THR A 114 -8.33 23.39 -14.37
CA THR A 114 -7.97 24.55 -15.20
C THR A 114 -8.83 24.50 -16.45
N PHE A 115 -9.93 25.25 -16.42
CA PHE A 115 -10.89 25.26 -17.51
C PHE A 115 -10.43 26.10 -18.70
N SER A 116 -10.86 25.70 -19.88
CA SER A 116 -10.70 26.47 -21.12
C SER A 116 -11.49 27.78 -21.08
N GLU A 117 -11.00 28.80 -21.78
CA GLU A 117 -11.68 30.10 -21.88
C GLU A 117 -12.94 30.04 -22.75
N LYS A 118 -13.02 29.07 -23.68
CA LYS A 118 -14.19 28.91 -24.55
C LYS A 118 -15.30 28.17 -23.81
N GLU A 119 -16.49 28.77 -23.79
CA GLU A 119 -17.64 28.24 -23.06
C GLU A 119 -18.05 26.81 -23.47
N GLU A 120 -17.99 26.48 -24.76
CA GLU A 120 -18.29 25.12 -25.23
C GLU A 120 -17.27 24.08 -24.77
N GLU A 121 -16.00 24.44 -24.68
CA GLU A 121 -14.94 23.57 -24.15
C GLU A 121 -15.12 23.42 -22.63
N LYS A 122 -15.28 24.54 -21.93
CA LYS A 122 -15.52 24.60 -20.49
C LYS A 122 -16.72 23.79 -20.03
N ASN A 123 -17.87 23.86 -20.71
CA ASN A 123 -19.06 23.08 -20.36
C ASN A 123 -18.79 21.57 -20.39
N ARG A 124 -17.97 21.11 -21.34
CA ARG A 124 -17.58 19.70 -21.44
C ARG A 124 -16.64 19.30 -20.31
N GLU A 125 -15.69 20.17 -19.98
CA GLU A 125 -14.74 19.97 -18.88
C GLU A 125 -15.44 19.92 -17.52
N GLU A 126 -16.41 20.81 -17.27
CA GLU A 126 -17.24 20.80 -16.05
C GLU A 126 -18.02 19.49 -15.90
N ALA A 127 -18.56 18.94 -16.99
CA ALA A 127 -19.23 17.65 -16.99
C ALA A 127 -18.26 16.49 -16.64
N ILE A 128 -17.00 16.56 -17.07
CA ILE A 128 -15.96 15.59 -16.69
C ILE A 128 -15.65 15.68 -15.19
N ILE A 129 -15.51 16.89 -14.66
CA ILE A 129 -15.30 17.09 -13.22
C ILE A 129 -16.49 16.55 -12.41
N TYR A 130 -17.72 16.80 -12.87
CA TYR A 130 -18.91 16.22 -12.26
C TYR A 130 -18.92 14.68 -12.30
N ASN A 131 -18.53 14.08 -13.42
CA ASN A 131 -18.37 12.63 -13.53
C ASN A 131 -17.32 12.09 -12.56
N PHE A 132 -16.21 12.81 -12.37
CA PHE A 132 -15.20 12.47 -11.36
C PHE A 132 -15.78 12.50 -9.94
N SER A 133 -16.49 13.58 -9.55
CA SER A 133 -17.16 13.65 -8.24
C SER A 133 -18.13 12.49 -8.03
N ARG A 134 -18.92 12.14 -9.05
CA ARG A 134 -19.84 11.00 -9.02
C ARG A 134 -19.10 9.66 -8.87
N PHE A 135 -17.97 9.50 -9.55
CA PHE A 135 -17.13 8.31 -9.44
C PHE A 135 -16.56 8.17 -8.03
N LEU A 136 -16.02 9.24 -7.44
CA LEU A 136 -15.52 9.26 -6.06
C LEU A 136 -16.59 8.82 -5.06
N GLN A 137 -17.83 9.32 -5.23
CA GLN A 137 -18.98 8.92 -4.40
C GLN A 137 -19.34 7.43 -4.54
N LYS A 138 -19.21 6.84 -5.73
CA LYS A 138 -19.40 5.39 -5.91
C LYS A 138 -18.29 4.58 -5.24
N VAL A 139 -17.04 5.05 -5.36
CA VAL A 139 -15.85 4.43 -4.77
C VAL A 139 -15.95 4.40 -3.24
N GLU A 140 -16.31 5.52 -2.61
CA GLU A 140 -16.52 5.59 -1.16
C GLU A 140 -17.63 4.62 -0.69
N ARG A 141 -18.69 4.46 -1.49
CA ARG A 141 -19.78 3.50 -1.24
C ARG A 141 -19.43 2.05 -1.61
N LYS A 142 -18.17 1.77 -1.99
CA LYS A 142 -17.66 0.45 -2.40
C LYS A 142 -18.45 -0.19 -3.55
N LYS A 143 -18.89 0.63 -4.51
CA LYS A 143 -19.70 0.19 -5.66
C LYS A 143 -18.89 -0.04 -6.94
N ILE A 144 -17.58 0.11 -6.87
CA ILE A 144 -16.68 -0.11 -8.00
C ILE A 144 -15.78 -1.30 -7.67
N SER A 145 -15.97 -2.39 -8.41
CA SER A 145 -15.02 -3.50 -8.46
C SER A 145 -14.60 -3.77 -9.89
N THR A 146 -13.40 -4.30 -10.04
CA THR A 146 -12.82 -4.70 -11.32
C THR A 146 -11.97 -5.94 -11.11
N LEU A 147 -11.60 -6.63 -12.18
CA LEU A 147 -10.67 -7.74 -12.12
C LEU A 147 -9.25 -7.21 -12.36
N CYS A 148 -8.33 -7.53 -11.46
CA CYS A 148 -6.91 -7.25 -11.65
C CYS A 148 -6.12 -8.56 -11.65
N ILE A 149 -5.04 -8.59 -12.42
CA ILE A 149 -4.07 -9.67 -12.38
C ILE A 149 -2.99 -9.27 -11.39
N ASP A 150 -2.74 -10.09 -10.37
CA ASP A 150 -1.59 -9.87 -9.47
C ASP A 150 -0.29 -10.07 -10.27
N PRO A 151 0.52 -9.01 -10.51
CA PRO A 151 1.76 -9.14 -11.26
C PRO A 151 2.83 -9.94 -10.51
N PHE A 152 2.63 -10.20 -9.21
CA PHE A 152 3.57 -10.92 -8.36
C PHE A 152 3.15 -12.36 -8.07
N ALA A 153 1.97 -12.79 -8.53
CA ALA A 153 1.53 -14.16 -8.40
C ALA A 153 2.35 -15.09 -9.32
N GLU A 154 2.79 -16.24 -8.79
CA GLU A 154 3.52 -17.25 -9.59
C GLU A 154 2.66 -17.82 -10.72
N VAL A 155 1.33 -17.71 -10.60
CA VAL A 155 0.34 -18.05 -11.63
C VAL A 155 -0.58 -16.84 -11.77
N PRO A 156 -0.80 -16.29 -12.99
CA PRO A 156 -1.72 -15.19 -13.20
C PRO A 156 -3.13 -15.61 -12.82
N THR A 157 -3.62 -15.10 -11.69
CA THR A 157 -4.99 -15.27 -11.23
C THR A 157 -5.69 -13.91 -11.25
N GLU A 158 -6.87 -13.87 -11.86
CA GLU A 158 -7.74 -12.70 -11.80
C GLU A 158 -8.35 -12.63 -10.41
N GLU A 159 -8.08 -11.55 -9.70
CA GLU A 159 -8.67 -11.26 -8.39
C GLU A 159 -9.62 -10.07 -8.50
N GLU A 160 -10.72 -10.12 -7.74
CA GLU A 160 -11.64 -8.99 -7.65
C GLU A 160 -11.02 -7.88 -6.78
N LEU A 161 -10.75 -6.74 -7.39
CA LEU A 161 -10.27 -5.54 -6.74
C LEU A 161 -11.42 -4.56 -6.54
N CYS A 162 -11.76 -4.29 -5.28
CA CYS A 162 -12.65 -3.19 -4.93
C CYS A 162 -11.86 -1.87 -4.87
N ILE A 163 -12.13 -0.98 -5.83
CA ILE A 163 -11.44 0.31 -5.91
C ILE A 163 -11.89 1.19 -4.74
N ASN A 164 -10.92 1.79 -4.05
CA ASN A 164 -11.13 2.75 -2.97
C ASN A 164 -10.31 4.05 -3.21
N THR A 165 -10.49 5.07 -2.38
CA THR A 165 -9.84 6.38 -2.56
C THR A 165 -8.31 6.34 -2.51
N SER A 166 -7.69 5.39 -1.78
CA SER A 166 -6.23 5.22 -1.81
C SER A 166 -5.69 4.75 -3.16
N HIS A 167 -6.47 3.97 -3.92
CA HIS A 167 -6.08 3.54 -5.27
C HIS A 167 -6.01 4.75 -6.21
N ILE A 168 -7.02 5.62 -6.11
CA ILE A 168 -7.09 6.87 -6.86
C ILE A 168 -5.91 7.76 -6.49
N LEU A 169 -5.67 8.01 -5.20
CA LEU A 169 -4.55 8.85 -4.77
C LEU A 169 -3.19 8.26 -5.13
N THR A 170 -3.04 6.94 -5.08
CA THR A 170 -1.79 6.30 -5.50
C THR A 170 -1.54 6.54 -6.98
N CYS A 171 -2.58 6.43 -7.82
CA CYS A 171 -2.50 6.78 -9.23
C CYS A 171 -2.12 8.26 -9.42
N LEU A 172 -2.79 9.18 -8.71
CA LEU A 172 -2.66 10.63 -8.89
C LEU A 172 -1.41 11.27 -8.25
N LEU A 173 -0.97 10.76 -7.11
CA LEU A 173 0.06 11.35 -6.24
C LEU A 173 1.24 10.41 -5.96
N GLY A 174 1.14 9.12 -6.35
CA GLY A 174 2.13 8.12 -5.94
C GLY A 174 2.07 7.77 -4.44
N CYS A 175 1.04 8.21 -3.73
CA CYS A 175 0.85 7.92 -2.31
C CYS A 175 -0.64 7.68 -1.98
N ARG A 176 -0.89 6.97 -0.88
CA ARG A 176 -2.24 6.52 -0.51
C ARG A 176 -3.09 7.59 0.20
N ARG A 177 -2.50 8.76 0.48
CA ARG A 177 -3.07 9.82 1.32
C ARG A 177 -2.95 11.18 0.64
N ILE A 178 -3.71 12.16 1.11
CA ILE A 178 -3.53 13.57 0.73
C ILE A 178 -2.41 14.11 1.64
N PRO A 179 -1.23 14.45 1.11
CA PRO A 179 -0.14 14.97 1.93
C PRO A 179 -0.40 16.45 2.26
N GLU A 180 -0.11 16.86 3.49
CA GLU A 180 -0.31 18.24 3.98
C GLU A 180 0.46 19.29 3.16
N ASN A 181 1.53 18.87 2.50
CA ASN A 181 2.48 19.75 1.81
C ASN A 181 2.08 20.03 0.35
N ILE A 182 1.12 19.28 -0.19
CA ILE A 182 0.62 19.47 -1.55
C ILE A 182 -0.68 20.29 -1.42
N PRO A 183 -0.83 21.39 -2.16
CA PRO A 183 -2.02 22.23 -2.02
C PRO A 183 -3.22 21.70 -2.82
N TYR A 184 -2.99 21.04 -3.96
CA TYR A 184 -4.02 20.49 -4.86
C TYR A 184 -3.39 19.63 -5.98
N ILE A 185 -4.23 18.86 -6.68
CA ILE A 185 -3.95 18.19 -7.96
C ILE A 185 -4.51 19.05 -9.09
N VAL A 186 -3.68 19.45 -10.04
CA VAL A 186 -4.14 20.20 -11.22
C VAL A 186 -4.84 19.26 -12.19
N ILE A 187 -6.03 19.63 -12.66
CA ILE A 187 -6.69 18.92 -13.76
C ILE A 187 -6.65 19.80 -15.01
N GLU A 188 -6.10 19.27 -16.08
CA GLU A 188 -6.00 19.91 -17.38
C GLU A 188 -6.73 19.07 -18.44
N PHE A 189 -7.04 19.69 -19.57
CA PHE A 189 -7.82 19.08 -20.64
C PHE A 189 -7.11 19.24 -21.99
N ASP A 190 -6.91 18.13 -22.71
CA ASP A 190 -6.36 18.11 -24.07
C ASP A 190 -7.46 17.68 -25.06
N HIS A 191 -8.09 18.66 -25.71
CA HIS A 191 -9.16 18.42 -26.68
C HIS A 191 -8.68 17.83 -28.02
N LYS A 192 -7.36 17.72 -28.25
CA LYS A 192 -6.81 17.40 -29.58
C LYS A 192 -6.40 15.93 -29.73
N LYS A 193 -6.36 15.16 -28.64
CA LYS A 193 -5.87 13.77 -28.65
C LYS A 193 -6.91 12.81 -28.13
N SER A 194 -6.88 11.59 -28.66
CA SER A 194 -7.52 10.44 -28.04
C SER A 194 -6.42 9.60 -27.39
N SER A 195 -6.34 9.67 -26.07
CA SER A 195 -5.44 8.85 -25.26
C SER A 195 -6.03 8.65 -23.88
N LEU A 196 -5.53 7.65 -23.15
CA LEU A 196 -5.78 7.56 -21.71
C LEU A 196 -5.30 8.84 -21.01
N PRO A 197 -5.89 9.17 -19.84
CA PRO A 197 -5.42 10.25 -18.98
C PRO A 197 -3.93 10.11 -18.70
N LYS A 198 -3.20 11.24 -18.78
CA LYS A 198 -1.80 11.29 -18.40
C LYS A 198 -1.68 11.82 -16.99
N VAL A 199 -0.96 11.11 -16.15
CA VAL A 199 -0.82 11.45 -14.74
C VAL A 199 0.64 11.74 -14.42
N ASN A 200 0.87 12.85 -13.70
CA ASN A 200 2.19 13.23 -13.18
C ASN A 200 2.12 13.28 -11.65
N THR A 201 2.78 12.33 -10.99
CA THR A 201 2.80 12.23 -9.53
C THR A 201 3.83 13.16 -8.87
N CYS A 202 4.91 13.52 -9.59
CA CYS A 202 5.96 14.42 -9.09
C CYS A 202 5.52 15.89 -9.12
N LEU A 203 4.68 16.25 -10.09
CA LEU A 203 3.99 17.54 -10.17
C LEU A 203 2.49 17.21 -10.30
N PRO A 204 1.79 17.00 -9.17
CA PRO A 204 0.42 16.47 -9.11
C PRO A 204 -0.51 17.06 -10.16
N SER A 205 -0.63 16.36 -11.29
CA SER A 205 -1.50 16.79 -12.37
C SER A 205 -2.03 15.62 -13.19
N VAL A 206 -3.22 15.83 -13.75
CA VAL A 206 -3.88 14.90 -14.66
C VAL A 206 -4.32 15.65 -15.89
N ILE A 207 -4.00 15.09 -17.06
CA ILE A 207 -4.48 15.61 -18.34
C ILE A 207 -5.52 14.64 -18.90
N PHE A 208 -6.77 15.08 -18.95
CA PHE A 208 -7.86 14.36 -19.61
C PHE A 208 -7.85 14.63 -21.11
N ALA A 209 -7.69 13.59 -21.92
CA ALA A 209 -7.86 13.64 -23.36
C ALA A 209 -9.24 13.10 -23.77
N ASP A 210 -9.67 13.30 -25.01
CA ASP A 210 -10.97 12.81 -25.51
C ASP A 210 -12.19 13.31 -24.69
N THR A 211 -12.22 14.63 -24.42
CA THR A 211 -13.22 15.25 -23.54
C THR A 211 -14.67 15.05 -23.98
N GLU A 212 -14.92 14.76 -25.26
CA GLU A 212 -16.26 14.47 -25.75
C GLU A 212 -16.80 13.14 -25.21
N LYS A 213 -16.02 12.06 -25.30
CA LYS A 213 -16.46 10.76 -24.80
C LYS A 213 -16.50 10.72 -23.27
N LEU A 214 -15.60 11.45 -22.60
CA LEU A 214 -15.55 11.51 -21.14
C LEU A 214 -16.75 12.22 -20.49
N GLN A 215 -17.58 12.92 -21.26
CA GLN A 215 -18.88 13.40 -20.77
C GLN A 215 -19.85 12.25 -20.50
N ASN A 216 -19.71 11.13 -21.22
CA ASN A 216 -20.47 9.92 -20.93
C ASN A 216 -19.89 9.25 -19.69
N TYR A 217 -20.69 9.16 -18.64
CA TYR A 217 -20.24 8.60 -17.36
C TYR A 217 -19.75 7.15 -17.45
N ALA A 218 -20.37 6.29 -18.28
CA ALA A 218 -19.94 4.89 -18.39
C ALA A 218 -18.54 4.80 -18.99
N HIS A 219 -18.27 5.60 -20.02
CA HIS A 219 -16.95 5.67 -20.64
C HIS A 219 -15.91 6.33 -19.74
N PHE A 220 -16.32 7.37 -18.99
CA PHE A 220 -15.48 7.97 -17.96
C PHE A 220 -15.06 6.94 -16.90
N GLU A 221 -16.01 6.19 -16.36
CA GLU A 221 -15.77 5.15 -15.36
C GLU A 221 -14.79 4.09 -15.88
N GLU A 222 -15.00 3.57 -17.09
CA GLU A 222 -14.11 2.61 -17.75
C GLU A 222 -12.68 3.15 -17.93
N ILE A 223 -12.52 4.38 -18.41
CA ILE A 223 -11.21 5.00 -18.63
C ILE A 223 -10.47 5.23 -17.31
N ILE A 224 -11.15 5.75 -16.28
CA ILE A 224 -10.54 5.99 -14.97
C ILE A 224 -10.09 4.67 -14.34
N ILE A 225 -10.93 3.64 -14.38
CA ILE A 225 -10.57 2.30 -13.86
C ILE A 225 -9.34 1.77 -14.61
N SER A 226 -9.35 1.84 -15.95
CA SER A 226 -8.22 1.40 -16.78
C SER A 226 -6.94 2.17 -16.46
N THR A 227 -7.05 3.46 -16.17
CA THR A 227 -5.91 4.31 -15.77
C THR A 227 -5.35 3.91 -14.41
N ILE A 228 -6.22 3.61 -13.44
CA ILE A 228 -5.82 3.18 -12.09
C ILE A 228 -5.13 1.82 -12.16
N VAL A 229 -5.76 0.83 -12.78
CA VAL A 229 -5.24 -0.55 -12.84
C VAL A 229 -4.01 -0.64 -13.75
N GLY A 230 -4.00 0.08 -14.88
CA GLY A 230 -2.89 0.12 -15.81
C GLY A 230 -1.69 0.96 -15.35
N SER A 231 -1.76 1.60 -14.18
CA SER A 231 -0.64 2.38 -13.63
C SER A 231 0.36 1.48 -12.87
N TYR A 232 1.65 1.80 -12.97
CA TYR A 232 2.72 1.11 -12.25
C TYR A 232 2.44 1.15 -10.74
N GLY A 233 2.08 -0.01 -10.17
CA GLY A 233 1.60 -0.14 -8.80
C GLY A 233 0.36 -1.03 -8.63
N PHE A 234 -0.38 -1.31 -9.73
CA PHE A 234 -1.61 -2.12 -9.71
C PHE A 234 -1.67 -3.26 -10.74
N GLY A 235 -0.52 -3.72 -11.25
CA GLY A 235 -0.48 -4.88 -12.14
C GLY A 235 -0.26 -4.54 -13.60
N SER A 236 1.00 -4.31 -13.96
CA SER A 236 1.61 -4.76 -15.23
C SER A 236 3.04 -4.22 -15.30
N ALA A 237 4.00 -5.15 -15.25
CA ALA A 237 5.35 -5.00 -15.78
C ALA A 237 5.63 -6.23 -16.62
#